data_AF-A0A814NTQ4-F1
#
_entry.id   AF-A0A814NTQ4-F1
#
_cell.length_a   1.000
_cell.length_b   1.000
_cell.length_c   1.000
_cell.angle_alpha   90.00
_cell.angle_beta   90.00
_cell.angle_gamma   90.00
#
_symmetry.space_group_name_H-M   'P 1'
#
loop_
_entity.id
_entity.type
_entity.pdbx_description
1 polymer ?
#
loop_
_entity_poly.entity_id
_entity_poly.type
_entity_poly.pdbx_seq_one_letter_code
_entity_poly.pdbx_strand_id
1 'polypeptide(L)'
;MDRSASTTATTMHRSPEYDKLQQILDKVREVKLALAGFFIEYEQGQPSWPTILDQMNVLSSQVTTLRGLVRNLLPTLRTNSIIPMCLSPEADATVEQLTERRLSVFNHDFMPQLLRTKNLPEIDERERLLNTNSNSSLSGSGFGRPMLNPNEIQMRVQELNAALHSTSDILQGTKVATDKTEKQFDLQRFTNPSDTKQLLEAMNYGTALKTPDTSTSLTRNEQANLNQQMSNQPQRSQVPSLRIKTVSKANR
;
A
#
# COMPACT_ATOMS: atom_id res chain seq x y z
N MET A 1 35.89 -49.10 -38.02
CA MET A 1 34.99 -50.00 -37.29
C MET A 1 35.07 -49.60 -35.82
N ASP A 2 34.60 -48.41 -35.44
CA ASP A 2 33.20 -47.97 -35.44
C ASP A 2 32.34 -48.78 -34.45
N ARG A 3 32.19 -48.23 -33.24
CA ARG A 3 31.02 -48.42 -32.38
C ARG A 3 30.80 -47.13 -31.60
N SER A 4 30.02 -46.29 -32.24
CA SER A 4 29.35 -45.11 -31.71
C SER A 4 28.36 -45.44 -30.58
N ALA A 5 28.05 -44.41 -29.80
CA ALA A 5 26.80 -44.15 -29.07
C ALA A 5 26.58 -44.83 -27.69
N SER A 6 26.72 -44.03 -26.62
CA SER A 6 25.56 -43.45 -25.93
C SER A 6 26.02 -42.70 -24.67
N THR A 7 26.54 -41.48 -24.84
CA THR A 7 26.57 -40.50 -23.75
C THR A 7 25.21 -39.83 -23.74
N THR A 8 24.30 -40.37 -22.94
CA THR A 8 23.01 -39.75 -22.64
C THR A 8 23.28 -38.39 -22.00
N ALA A 9 23.11 -37.33 -22.80
CA ALA A 9 22.93 -35.99 -22.30
C ALA A 9 21.75 -36.02 -21.32
N THR A 10 22.07 -35.99 -20.03
CA THR A 10 21.07 -35.76 -18.99
C THR A 10 20.65 -34.31 -19.14
N THR A 11 19.59 -34.08 -19.91
CA THR A 11 18.81 -32.86 -19.88
C THR A 11 18.36 -32.67 -18.43
N MET A 12 19.07 -31.81 -17.69
CA MET A 12 18.65 -31.38 -16.36
C MET A 12 17.24 -30.84 -16.47
N HIS A 13 16.29 -31.58 -15.91
CA HIS A 13 14.90 -31.18 -15.82
C HIS A 13 14.86 -29.92 -14.95
N ARG A 14 14.82 -28.74 -15.60
CA ARG A 14 14.66 -27.45 -14.94
C ARG A 14 13.33 -27.49 -14.20
N SER A 15 13.39 -27.73 -12.90
CA SER A 15 12.21 -27.83 -12.05
C SER A 15 11.59 -26.43 -11.90
N PRO A 16 10.25 -26.31 -11.84
CA PRO A 16 9.56 -25.02 -11.73
C PRO A 16 9.96 -24.22 -10.47
N GLU A 17 10.56 -24.88 -9.49
CA GLU A 17 11.13 -24.26 -8.29
C GLU A 17 12.37 -23.42 -8.59
N TYR A 18 13.16 -23.81 -9.60
CA TYR A 18 14.35 -23.08 -10.02
C TYR A 18 13.97 -21.71 -10.60
N ASP A 19 12.93 -21.64 -11.43
CA ASP A 19 12.46 -20.37 -12.00
C ASP A 19 11.90 -19.42 -10.92
N LYS A 20 11.31 -19.98 -9.85
CA LYS A 20 10.87 -19.20 -8.67
C LYS A 20 12.05 -18.67 -7.86
N LEU A 21 13.10 -19.48 -7.70
CA LEU A 21 14.33 -19.06 -7.02
C LEU A 21 15.08 -17.99 -7.82
N GLN A 22 15.10 -18.12 -9.16
CA GLN A 22 15.68 -17.12 -10.05
C GLN A 22 14.98 -15.76 -9.91
N GLN A 23 13.65 -15.76 -9.81
CA GLN A 23 12.89 -14.52 -9.56
C GLN A 23 13.26 -13.86 -8.21
N ILE A 24 13.48 -14.65 -7.15
CA ILE A 24 13.99 -14.11 -5.88
C ILE A 24 15.38 -13.52 -6.08
N LEU A 25 16.28 -14.24 -6.74
CA LEU A 25 17.65 -13.79 -6.98
C LEU A 25 17.69 -12.47 -7.75
N ASP A 26 16.88 -12.34 -8.79
CA ASP A 26 16.79 -11.12 -9.59
C ASP A 26 16.28 -9.94 -8.75
N LYS A 27 15.31 -10.17 -7.87
CA LYS A 27 14.81 -9.13 -6.95
C LYS A 27 15.81 -8.74 -5.87
N VAL A 28 16.59 -9.68 -5.35
CA VAL A 28 17.70 -9.37 -4.43
C VAL A 28 18.78 -8.55 -5.15
N ARG A 29 19.06 -8.86 -6.43
CA ARG A 29 19.99 -8.06 -7.25
C ARG A 29 19.50 -6.63 -7.45
N GLU A 30 18.21 -6.43 -7.75
CA GLU A 30 17.61 -5.10 -7.85
C GLU A 30 17.78 -4.30 -6.55
N VAL A 31 17.48 -4.89 -5.39
CA VAL A 31 17.66 -4.24 -4.07
C VAL A 31 19.12 -3.89 -3.83
N LYS A 32 20.05 -4.79 -4.16
CA LYS A 32 21.49 -4.55 -4.02
C LYS A 32 21.95 -3.37 -4.87
N LEU A 33 21.52 -3.31 -6.14
CA LEU A 33 21.86 -2.22 -7.05
C LEU A 33 21.27 -0.89 -6.56
N ALA A 34 20.04 -0.89 -6.07
CA ALA A 34 19.43 0.29 -5.48
C ALA A 34 20.18 0.77 -4.22
N LEU A 35 20.62 -0.15 -3.36
CA LEU A 35 21.44 0.16 -2.19
C LEU A 35 22.81 0.74 -2.59
N ALA A 36 23.46 0.14 -3.59
CA ALA A 36 24.75 0.59 -4.08
C ALA A 36 24.65 2.00 -4.69
N GLY A 37 23.59 2.26 -5.48
CA GLY A 37 23.28 3.59 -6.00
C GLY A 37 23.08 4.61 -4.88
N PHE A 38 22.31 4.26 -3.85
CA PHE A 38 22.12 5.10 -2.67
C PHE A 38 23.44 5.47 -1.99
N PHE A 39 24.34 4.50 -1.78
CA PHE A 39 25.65 4.77 -1.18
C PHE A 39 26.54 5.65 -2.05
N ILE A 40 26.55 5.43 -3.36
CA ILE A 40 27.32 6.26 -4.29
C ILE A 40 26.83 7.71 -4.25
N GLU A 41 25.52 7.94 -4.27
CA GLU A 41 24.97 9.29 -4.15
C GLU A 41 25.28 9.91 -2.80
N TYR A 42 25.25 9.14 -1.72
CA TYR A 42 25.63 9.59 -0.38
C TYR A 42 27.11 9.98 -0.27
N GLU A 43 28.00 9.22 -0.92
CA GLU A 43 29.45 9.49 -0.95
C GLU A 43 29.80 10.70 -1.83
N GLN A 44 29.09 10.91 -2.93
CA GLN A 44 29.35 12.02 -3.87
C GLN A 44 28.90 13.39 -3.33
N GLY A 45 28.00 13.42 -2.35
CA GLY A 45 27.63 14.61 -1.60
C GLY A 45 26.39 14.34 -0.77
N GLN A 46 26.27 14.94 0.42
CA GLN A 46 25.09 14.78 1.29
C GLN A 46 23.82 15.13 0.49
N PRO A 47 23.00 14.13 0.11
CA PRO A 47 21.86 14.37 -0.76
C PRO A 47 20.80 15.17 -0.01
N SER A 48 20.01 15.95 -0.75
CA SER A 48 18.90 16.67 -0.15
C SER A 48 17.90 15.69 0.48
N TRP A 49 17.28 16.06 1.60
CA TRP A 49 16.30 15.21 2.29
C TRP A 49 15.18 14.66 1.37
N PRO A 50 14.64 15.43 0.40
CA PRO A 50 13.69 14.90 -0.58
C PRO A 50 14.26 13.75 -1.43
N THR A 51 15.53 13.84 -1.85
CA THR A 51 16.21 12.79 -2.63
C THR A 51 16.37 11.51 -1.81
N ILE A 52 16.78 11.64 -0.55
CA ILE A 52 16.89 10.50 0.38
C ILE A 52 15.54 9.83 0.56
N LEU A 53 14.47 10.62 0.76
CA LEU A 53 13.12 10.08 0.92
C LEU A 53 12.65 9.33 -0.32
N ASP A 54 12.89 9.86 -1.51
CA ASP A 54 12.51 9.19 -2.75
C ASP A 54 13.24 7.85 -2.92
N GLN A 55 14.55 7.82 -2.67
CA GLN A 55 15.35 6.58 -2.70
C GLN A 55 14.91 5.58 -1.63
N MET A 56 14.58 6.05 -0.42
CA MET A 56 14.05 5.19 0.65
C MET A 56 12.66 4.65 0.31
N ASN A 57 11.81 5.42 -0.38
CA ASN A 57 10.53 4.92 -0.88
C ASN A 57 10.73 3.82 -1.91
N VAL A 58 11.67 4.00 -2.84
CA VAL A 58 12.04 2.97 -3.82
C VAL A 58 12.53 1.71 -3.10
N LEU A 59 13.48 1.83 -2.18
CA LEU A 59 14.00 0.68 -1.41
C LEU A 59 12.91 -0.02 -0.60
N SER A 60 12.06 0.73 0.10
CA SER A 60 10.93 0.19 0.86
C SER A 60 9.95 -0.58 -0.02
N SER A 61 9.67 -0.09 -1.23
CA SER A 61 8.81 -0.77 -2.19
C SER A 61 9.43 -2.08 -2.71
N GLN A 62 10.73 -2.08 -3.01
CA GLN A 62 11.45 -3.27 -3.47
C GLN A 62 11.53 -4.34 -2.38
N VAL A 63 11.85 -3.96 -1.15
CA VAL A 63 11.87 -4.86 0.02
C VAL A 63 10.47 -5.43 0.31
N THR A 64 9.43 -4.60 0.20
CA THR A 64 8.04 -5.05 0.37
C THR A 64 7.65 -6.09 -0.69
N THR A 65 8.04 -5.87 -1.94
CA THR A 65 7.81 -6.80 -3.04
C THR A 65 8.56 -8.11 -2.84
N LEU A 66 9.85 -8.03 -2.46
CA LEU A 66 10.68 -9.19 -2.14
C LEU A 66 10.06 -10.02 -0.99
N ARG A 67 9.61 -9.36 0.08
CA ARG A 67 8.93 -10.02 1.20
C ARG A 67 7.67 -10.76 0.74
N GLY A 68 6.88 -10.16 -0.13
CA GLY A 68 5.68 -10.79 -0.70
C GLY A 68 6.01 -12.05 -1.51
N LEU A 69 7.02 -11.97 -2.37
CA LEU A 69 7.50 -13.11 -3.17
C LEU A 69 8.02 -14.25 -2.27
N VAL A 70 8.86 -13.93 -1.28
CA VAL A 70 9.39 -14.92 -0.34
C VAL A 70 8.26 -15.59 0.44
N ARG A 71 7.25 -14.83 0.91
CA ARG A 71 6.09 -15.39 1.62
C ARG A 71 5.29 -16.35 0.74
N ASN A 72 5.10 -16.04 -0.53
CA ASN A 72 4.38 -16.92 -1.47
C ASN A 72 5.14 -18.22 -1.74
N LEU A 73 6.48 -18.17 -1.69
CA LEU A 73 7.36 -19.30 -1.96
C LEU A 73 7.74 -20.09 -0.70
N LEU A 74 7.44 -19.57 0.49
CA LEU A 74 7.76 -20.17 1.78
C LEU A 74 7.31 -21.63 1.94
N PRO A 75 6.12 -22.06 1.46
CA PRO A 75 5.72 -23.47 1.54
C PRO A 75 6.65 -24.41 0.77
N THR A 76 7.08 -23.99 -0.42
CA THR A 76 8.03 -24.73 -1.28
C THR A 76 9.45 -24.68 -0.72
N LEU A 77 9.87 -23.53 -0.18
CA LEU A 77 11.20 -23.40 0.41
C LEU A 77 11.36 -24.20 1.71
N ARG A 78 10.27 -24.42 2.46
CA ARG A 78 10.31 -25.21 3.70
C ARG A 78 10.52 -26.71 3.45
N THR A 79 10.08 -27.23 2.30
CA THR A 79 10.25 -28.66 1.96
C THR A 79 11.63 -29.00 1.45
N ASN A 80 12.43 -28.00 1.06
CA ASN A 80 13.75 -28.18 0.48
C ASN A 80 14.84 -27.83 1.50
N SER A 81 15.84 -28.69 1.63
CA SER A 81 17.05 -28.41 2.42
C SER A 81 18.20 -28.06 1.50
N ILE A 82 18.95 -27.02 1.83
CA ILE A 82 20.17 -26.64 1.10
C ILE A 82 21.34 -27.36 1.76
N ILE A 83 22.08 -28.14 0.96
CA ILE A 83 23.27 -28.86 1.41
C ILE A 83 24.37 -28.61 0.37
N PRO A 84 25.59 -28.21 0.79
CA PRO A 84 26.73 -28.15 -0.12
C PRO A 84 27.07 -29.54 -0.67
N MET A 85 27.10 -29.70 -1.98
CA MET A 85 27.42 -31.00 -2.61
C MET A 85 28.93 -31.19 -2.81
N CYS A 86 29.66 -30.12 -3.15
CA CYS A 86 31.09 -30.14 -3.37
C CYS A 86 31.73 -28.92 -2.69
N LEU A 87 32.84 -29.14 -2.00
CA LEU A 87 33.66 -28.09 -1.38
C LEU A 87 35.05 -28.20 -1.99
N SER A 88 35.58 -27.09 -2.48
CA SER A 88 36.91 -27.02 -3.10
C SER A 88 37.74 -25.96 -2.38
N PRO A 89 38.97 -26.28 -1.95
CA PRO A 89 39.90 -25.29 -1.43
C PRO A 89 40.55 -24.45 -2.53
N GLU A 90 40.37 -24.81 -3.81
CA GLU A 90 40.90 -24.06 -4.95
C GLU A 90 39.98 -22.91 -5.35
N ALA A 91 40.57 -21.86 -5.90
CA ALA A 91 39.83 -20.72 -6.40
C ALA A 91 39.01 -21.11 -7.63
N ASP A 92 37.70 -20.89 -7.59
CA ASP A 92 36.80 -21.17 -8.71
C ASP A 92 36.32 -19.85 -9.31
N ALA A 93 36.76 -19.56 -10.54
CA ALA A 93 36.40 -18.36 -11.29
C ALA A 93 34.89 -18.26 -11.56
N THR A 94 34.19 -19.39 -11.65
CA THR A 94 32.73 -19.46 -11.85
C THR A 94 32.00 -19.01 -10.60
N VAL A 95 32.44 -19.48 -9.43
CA VAL A 95 31.91 -19.06 -8.13
C VAL A 95 32.23 -17.60 -7.87
N GLU A 96 33.44 -17.17 -8.21
CA GLU A 96 33.85 -15.77 -8.08
C GLU A 96 32.97 -14.86 -8.95
N GLN A 97 32.71 -15.23 -10.20
CA GLN A 97 31.84 -14.44 -11.07
C GLN A 97 30.38 -14.43 -10.57
N LEU A 98 29.84 -15.58 -10.18
CA LEU A 98 28.45 -15.72 -9.72
C LEU A 98 28.19 -14.97 -8.40
N THR A 99 29.19 -14.91 -7.53
CA THR A 99 29.10 -14.23 -6.23
C THR A 99 29.54 -12.77 -6.30
N GLU A 100 29.78 -12.25 -7.50
CA GLU A 100 30.26 -10.89 -7.74
C GLU A 100 31.54 -10.57 -6.95
N ARG A 101 32.50 -11.49 -7.01
CA ARG A 101 33.81 -11.48 -6.33
C ARG A 101 33.76 -11.46 -4.81
N ARG A 102 32.63 -11.83 -4.21
CA ARG A 102 32.51 -11.93 -2.75
C ARG A 102 33.16 -13.20 -2.20
N LEU A 103 33.25 -14.26 -3.01
CA LEU A 103 33.84 -15.55 -2.65
C LEU A 103 34.74 -16.03 -3.78
N SER A 104 36.04 -16.11 -3.52
CA SER A 104 37.00 -16.73 -4.42
C SER A 104 37.11 -18.25 -4.18
N VAL A 105 36.88 -18.70 -2.95
CA VAL A 105 37.03 -20.10 -2.52
C VAL A 105 35.79 -20.56 -1.75
N PHE A 106 35.27 -21.74 -2.09
CA PHE A 106 34.13 -22.36 -1.43
C PHE A 106 34.58 -23.51 -0.52
N ASN A 107 35.12 -23.14 0.66
CA ASN A 107 35.72 -24.06 1.63
C ASN A 107 34.82 -24.29 2.89
N HIS A 108 35.31 -25.16 3.78
CA HIS A 108 34.65 -25.48 5.06
C HIS A 108 34.62 -24.33 6.08
N ASP A 109 35.45 -23.30 5.92
CA ASP A 109 35.53 -22.16 6.86
C ASP A 109 34.48 -21.10 6.54
N PHE A 110 34.21 -20.87 5.25
CA PHE A 110 33.24 -19.88 4.78
C PHE A 110 31.82 -20.42 4.66
N MET A 111 31.66 -21.71 4.37
CA MET A 111 30.34 -22.33 4.20
C MET A 111 29.39 -22.08 5.39
N PRO A 112 29.81 -22.24 6.66
CA PRO A 112 28.94 -21.96 7.82
C PRO A 112 28.45 -20.52 7.88
N GLN A 113 29.24 -19.58 7.37
CA GLN A 113 28.87 -18.17 7.35
C GLN A 113 27.82 -17.89 6.26
N LEU A 114 27.93 -18.56 5.10
CA LEU A 114 26.99 -18.39 3.99
C LEU A 114 25.63 -19.05 4.24
N LEU A 115 25.62 -20.20 4.91
CA LEU A 115 24.39 -20.92 5.27
C LEU A 115 23.86 -20.51 6.65
N ARG A 116 24.38 -19.43 7.25
CA ARG A 116 23.93 -18.95 8.55
C ARG A 116 22.46 -18.53 8.50
N THR A 117 21.63 -19.21 9.28
CA THR A 117 20.21 -18.85 9.49
C THR A 117 19.98 -18.06 10.77
N LYS A 118 21.01 -17.94 11.63
CA LYS A 118 20.93 -17.17 12.87
C LYS A 118 20.85 -15.68 12.56
N ASN A 119 19.78 -15.05 13.05
CA ASN A 119 19.54 -13.61 12.99
C ASN A 119 20.71 -12.78 13.57
N LEU A 120 20.68 -11.49 13.28
CA LEU A 120 21.61 -10.52 13.86
C LEU A 120 21.31 -10.32 15.35
N PRO A 121 22.32 -10.09 16.20
CA PRO A 121 22.14 -9.96 17.65
C PRO A 121 21.17 -8.84 18.03
N GLU A 122 21.16 -7.73 17.28
CA GLU A 122 20.23 -6.62 17.50
C GLU A 122 18.76 -6.99 17.20
N ILE A 123 18.54 -7.92 16.26
CA ILE A 123 17.21 -8.42 15.92
C ILE A 123 16.75 -9.40 17.01
N ASP A 124 17.63 -10.30 17.45
CA ASP A 124 17.36 -11.25 18.54
C ASP A 124 17.00 -10.50 19.84
N GLU A 125 17.74 -9.44 20.18
CA GLU A 125 17.46 -8.65 21.37
C GLU A 125 16.11 -7.91 21.27
N ARG A 126 15.80 -7.35 20.10
CA ARG A 126 14.50 -6.72 19.85
C ARG A 126 13.36 -7.73 19.97
N GLU A 127 13.52 -8.94 19.44
CA GLU A 127 12.55 -10.03 19.58
C GLU A 127 12.38 -10.44 21.05
N ARG A 128 13.49 -10.56 21.79
CA ARG A 128 13.47 -10.84 23.23
C ARG A 128 12.70 -9.79 24.02
N LEU A 129 12.91 -8.51 23.72
CA LEU A 129 12.18 -7.40 24.34
C LEU A 129 10.69 -7.44 23.99
N LEU A 130 10.33 -7.69 22.72
CA LEU A 130 8.94 -7.83 22.28
C LEU A 130 8.24 -9.01 22.97
N ASN A 131 8.93 -10.14 23.12
CA ASN A 131 8.40 -11.32 23.82
C ASN A 131 8.23 -11.04 25.32
N THR A 132 9.17 -10.33 25.94
CA THR A 132 9.08 -9.93 27.36
C THR A 132 7.94 -8.94 27.59
N ASN A 133 7.77 -7.96 26.70
CA ASN A 133 6.66 -7.01 26.73
C ASN A 133 5.31 -7.70 26.52
N SER A 134 5.26 -8.67 25.60
CA SER A 134 4.04 -9.48 25.37
C SER A 134 3.69 -10.31 26.61
N ASN A 135 4.67 -10.99 27.21
CA ASN A 135 4.46 -11.79 28.41
C ASN A 135 4.08 -10.95 29.63
N SER A 136 4.67 -9.76 29.81
CA SER A 136 4.28 -8.83 30.89
C SER A 136 2.89 -8.24 30.68
N SER A 137 2.49 -7.99 29.42
CA SER A 137 1.13 -7.58 29.08
C SER A 137 0.09 -8.68 29.34
N LEU A 138 0.48 -9.95 29.15
CA LEU A 138 -0.32 -11.12 29.48
C LEU A 138 -0.38 -11.37 30.99
N SER A 139 0.69 -11.02 31.71
CA SER A 139 0.88 -11.30 33.13
C SER A 139 0.09 -10.40 34.10
N GLY A 140 -0.76 -9.49 33.63
CA GLY A 140 -1.70 -8.78 34.49
C GLY A 140 -1.04 -7.85 35.53
N SER A 141 -0.05 -7.04 35.15
CA SER A 141 0.56 -6.05 36.06
C SER A 141 -0.35 -4.84 36.39
N GLY A 142 -1.64 -4.88 36.02
CA GLY A 142 -2.63 -3.90 36.43
C GLY A 142 -3.88 -4.61 36.93
N PHE A 143 -4.22 -4.36 38.20
CA PHE A 143 -5.41 -4.83 38.91
C PHE A 143 -6.53 -5.37 38.00
N GLY A 144 -6.76 -6.68 38.05
CA GLY A 144 -8.03 -7.31 37.66
C GLY A 144 -8.21 -7.78 36.22
N ARG A 145 -7.18 -7.77 35.36
CA ARG A 145 -7.31 -8.42 34.04
C ARG A 145 -6.96 -9.90 34.13
N PRO A 146 -7.90 -10.83 33.88
CA PRO A 146 -7.59 -12.25 33.82
C PRO A 146 -6.61 -12.52 32.67
N MET A 147 -5.76 -13.52 32.86
CA MET A 147 -4.94 -14.11 31.78
C MET A 147 -5.84 -14.38 30.59
N LEU A 148 -5.56 -13.76 29.45
CA LEU A 148 -6.30 -14.04 28.22
C LEU A 148 -5.89 -15.42 27.73
N ASN A 149 -6.86 -16.32 27.58
CA ASN A 149 -6.62 -17.64 27.00
C ASN A 149 -6.17 -17.47 25.54
N PRO A 150 -5.30 -18.34 24.98
CA PRO A 150 -4.82 -18.23 23.60
C PRO A 150 -5.94 -18.07 22.55
N ASN A 151 -7.08 -18.72 22.79
CA ASN A 151 -8.27 -18.62 21.92
C ASN A 151 -8.93 -17.23 21.98
N GLU A 152 -8.96 -16.59 23.16
CA GLU A 152 -9.53 -15.25 23.33
C GLU A 152 -8.65 -14.19 22.67
N ILE A 153 -7.32 -14.38 22.71
CA ILE A 153 -6.36 -13.52 22.00
C ILE A 153 -6.59 -13.62 20.49
N GLN A 154 -6.74 -14.83 19.95
CA GLN A 154 -7.01 -15.03 18.52
C GLN A 154 -8.33 -14.39 18.08
N MET A 155 -9.40 -14.56 18.87
CA MET A 155 -10.67 -13.89 18.58
C MET A 155 -10.53 -12.38 18.60
N ARG A 156 -9.80 -11.83 19.57
CA ARG A 156 -9.58 -10.38 19.66
C ARG A 156 -8.76 -9.85 18.47
N VAL A 157 -7.75 -10.60 18.03
CA VAL A 157 -6.97 -10.27 16.82
C VAL A 157 -7.87 -10.31 15.57
N GLN A 158 -8.75 -11.31 15.47
CA GLN A 158 -9.69 -11.42 14.34
C GLN A 158 -10.68 -10.24 14.31
N GLU A 159 -11.23 -9.86 15.46
CA GLU A 159 -12.11 -8.70 15.59
C GLU A 159 -11.41 -7.40 15.19
N LEU A 160 -10.18 -7.19 15.65
CA LEU A 160 -9.38 -6.02 15.27
C LEU A 160 -9.06 -6.01 13.77
N ASN A 161 -8.72 -7.16 13.18
CA ASN A 161 -8.52 -7.26 11.74
C ASN A 161 -9.81 -6.93 10.97
N ALA A 162 -10.97 -7.41 11.43
CA ALA A 162 -12.26 -7.10 10.81
C ALA A 162 -12.59 -5.60 10.88
N ALA A 163 -12.32 -4.96 12.02
CA ALA A 163 -12.47 -3.51 12.17
C ALA A 163 -11.53 -2.74 11.23
N LEU A 164 -10.25 -3.14 11.14
CA LEU A 164 -9.28 -2.55 10.21
C LEU A 164 -9.73 -2.68 8.75
N HIS A 165 -10.21 -3.85 8.34
CA HIS A 165 -10.76 -4.04 6.99
C HIS A 165 -11.97 -3.13 6.74
N SER A 166 -12.91 -3.06 7.68
CA SER A 166 -14.07 -2.16 7.56
C SER A 166 -13.65 -0.69 7.42
N THR A 167 -12.67 -0.23 8.21
CA THR A 167 -12.14 1.14 8.06
C THR A 167 -11.46 1.36 6.72
N SER A 168 -10.71 0.38 6.23
CA SER A 168 -10.09 0.42 4.90
C SER A 168 -11.14 0.52 3.79
N ASP A 169 -12.24 -0.22 3.89
CA ASP A 169 -13.33 -0.20 2.91
C ASP A 169 -14.05 1.15 2.90
N ILE A 170 -14.32 1.72 4.09
CA ILE A 170 -14.89 3.07 4.21
C ILE A 170 -13.95 4.09 3.57
N LEU A 171 -12.65 4.05 3.89
CA LEU A 171 -11.66 4.96 3.33
C LEU A 171 -11.58 4.83 1.80
N GLN A 172 -11.55 3.61 1.27
CA GLN A 172 -11.55 3.37 -0.17
C GLN A 172 -12.83 3.88 -0.83
N GLY A 173 -13.99 3.67 -0.20
CA GLY A 173 -15.27 4.20 -0.66
C GLY A 173 -15.31 5.73 -0.69
N THR A 174 -14.78 6.39 0.35
CA THR A 174 -14.67 7.85 0.39
C THR A 174 -13.74 8.39 -0.69
N LYS A 175 -12.58 7.78 -0.92
CA LYS A 175 -11.67 8.15 -2.01
C LYS A 175 -12.38 8.10 -3.37
N VAL A 176 -13.07 7.00 -3.66
CA VAL A 176 -13.80 6.83 -4.92
C VAL A 176 -14.94 7.86 -5.07
N ALA A 177 -15.60 8.24 -3.98
CA ALA A 177 -16.61 9.30 -4.00
C ALA A 177 -15.98 10.68 -4.30
N THR A 178 -14.87 11.01 -3.65
CA THR A 178 -14.14 12.27 -3.89
C THR A 178 -13.60 12.35 -5.32
N ASP A 179 -12.99 11.28 -5.84
CA ASP A 179 -12.49 11.23 -7.23
C ASP A 179 -13.64 11.42 -8.26
N LYS A 180 -14.86 10.96 -7.94
CA LYS A 180 -16.05 11.18 -8.79
C LYS A 180 -16.53 12.64 -8.73
N THR A 181 -16.50 13.26 -7.55
CA THR A 181 -16.85 14.67 -7.38
C THR A 181 -15.86 15.59 -8.07
N GLU A 182 -14.55 15.29 -8.01
CA GLU A 182 -13.51 16.07 -8.71
C GLU A 182 -13.68 16.02 -10.24
N LYS A 183 -13.93 14.82 -10.79
CA LYS A 183 -14.27 14.67 -12.22
C LYS A 183 -15.57 15.37 -12.59
N GLN A 184 -16.56 15.41 -11.68
CA GLN A 184 -17.77 16.21 -11.89
C GLN A 184 -17.45 17.70 -11.89
N PHE A 185 -16.58 18.20 -11.01
CA PHE A 185 -16.15 19.61 -11.01
C PHE A 185 -15.48 20.02 -12.33
N ASP A 186 -14.62 19.17 -12.90
CA ASP A 186 -13.98 19.44 -14.20
C ASP A 186 -14.97 19.41 -15.39
N LEU A 187 -16.03 18.60 -15.30
CA LEU A 187 -17.08 18.51 -16.33
C LEU A 187 -18.20 19.54 -16.17
N GLN A 188 -18.41 20.05 -14.96
CA GLN A 188 -19.40 21.08 -14.66
C GLN A 188 -18.83 22.44 -15.07
N ARG A 189 -18.96 22.79 -16.36
CA ARG A 189 -18.97 24.20 -16.76
C ARG A 189 -20.07 24.90 -15.96
N PHE A 190 -19.69 25.77 -15.00
CA PHE A 190 -20.59 26.64 -14.24
C PHE A 190 -21.29 27.71 -15.10
N THR A 191 -21.25 27.59 -16.42
CA THR A 191 -21.87 28.51 -17.37
C THR A 191 -23.04 27.81 -18.04
N ASN A 192 -24.25 28.11 -17.59
CA ASN A 192 -25.45 27.75 -18.33
C ASN A 192 -25.47 28.63 -19.60
N PRO A 193 -25.33 28.06 -20.81
CA PRO A 193 -25.28 28.85 -22.05
C PRO A 193 -26.58 29.62 -22.31
N SER A 194 -27.71 29.17 -21.75
CA SER A 194 -28.98 29.88 -21.83
C SER A 194 -28.98 31.15 -21.00
N ASP A 195 -28.46 31.08 -19.77
CA ASP A 195 -28.37 32.23 -18.88
C ASP A 195 -27.36 33.25 -19.43
N THR A 196 -26.23 32.78 -19.97
CA THR A 196 -25.26 33.63 -20.67
C THR A 196 -25.88 34.32 -21.88
N LYS A 197 -26.72 33.63 -22.66
CA LYS A 197 -27.43 34.20 -23.81
C LYS A 197 -28.46 35.24 -23.37
N GLN A 198 -29.21 34.97 -22.30
CA GLN A 198 -30.19 35.91 -21.75
C GLN A 198 -29.52 37.18 -21.22
N LEU A 199 -28.34 37.03 -20.59
CA LEU A 199 -27.57 38.17 -20.09
C LEU A 199 -26.97 39.00 -21.23
N LEU A 200 -26.53 38.36 -22.31
CA LEU A 200 -26.10 39.03 -23.54
C LEU A 200 -27.26 39.74 -24.24
N GLU A 201 -28.44 39.12 -24.32
CA GLU A 201 -29.64 39.74 -24.88
C GLU A 201 -30.12 40.92 -24.03
N ALA A 202 -30.11 40.79 -22.70
CA ALA A 202 -30.42 41.89 -21.80
C ALA A 202 -29.42 43.05 -21.90
N MET A 203 -28.12 42.75 -22.08
CA MET A 203 -27.08 43.77 -22.24
C MET A 203 -27.16 44.49 -23.60
N ASN A 204 -27.46 43.75 -24.67
CA ASN A 204 -27.43 44.29 -26.02
C ASN A 204 -28.78 44.89 -26.47
N TYR A 205 -29.89 44.37 -25.94
CA TYR A 205 -31.25 44.74 -26.34
C TYR A 205 -32.13 45.23 -25.19
N GLY A 206 -31.65 45.23 -23.95
CA GLY A 206 -32.39 45.73 -22.79
C GLY A 206 -33.58 44.86 -22.35
N THR A 207 -33.74 43.67 -22.91
CA THR A 207 -34.82 42.75 -22.55
C THR A 207 -34.69 42.28 -21.10
N ALA A 208 -35.76 42.47 -20.31
CA ALA A 208 -35.88 42.22 -18.86
C ALA A 208 -35.51 43.37 -17.90
N LEU A 209 -35.10 44.55 -18.38
CA LEU A 209 -35.11 45.75 -17.54
C LEU A 209 -36.51 46.38 -17.54
N LYS A 210 -37.28 46.20 -16.45
CA LYS A 210 -38.57 46.86 -16.28
C LYS A 210 -38.37 48.38 -16.21
N THR A 211 -39.02 49.11 -17.11
CA THR A 211 -39.19 50.57 -17.00
C THR A 211 -40.11 50.88 -15.82
N PRO A 212 -39.90 51.96 -15.07
CA PRO A 212 -40.71 52.27 -13.90
C PRO A 212 -42.11 52.72 -14.34
N ASP A 213 -43.09 52.00 -13.79
CA ASP A 213 -44.49 52.34 -13.54
C ASP A 213 -45.28 53.13 -14.59
N THR A 214 -46.21 52.44 -15.24
CA THR A 214 -47.57 52.95 -15.46
C THR A 214 -48.54 51.76 -15.65
N SER A 215 -49.42 51.59 -14.65
CA SER A 215 -50.79 51.07 -14.75
C SER A 215 -51.07 49.57 -14.97
N THR A 216 -51.36 48.91 -13.84
CA THR A 216 -52.60 48.17 -13.57
C THR A 216 -53.36 47.50 -14.73
N SER A 217 -53.39 46.16 -14.76
CA SER A 217 -54.65 45.41 -14.80
C SER A 217 -54.44 43.94 -14.40
N LEU A 218 -55.26 43.51 -13.44
CA LEU A 218 -55.39 42.15 -12.96
C LEU A 218 -56.34 41.37 -13.88
N THR A 219 -55.92 40.19 -14.34
CA THR A 219 -56.79 39.10 -14.80
C THR A 219 -56.19 37.80 -14.25
N ARG A 220 -56.66 37.30 -13.10
CA ARG A 220 -57.77 36.32 -12.96
C ARG A 220 -57.71 35.23 -14.02
N ASN A 221 -56.84 34.23 -13.82
CA ASN A 221 -57.03 32.82 -14.22
C ASN A 221 -55.84 31.92 -13.82
N GLU A 222 -55.51 31.80 -12.53
CA GLU A 222 -54.62 30.72 -12.04
C GLU A 222 -54.96 30.33 -10.60
N GLN A 223 -56.12 29.69 -10.38
CA GLN A 223 -56.49 29.20 -9.05
C GLN A 223 -57.15 27.82 -9.02
N ALA A 224 -56.98 27.00 -10.06
CA ALA A 224 -57.60 25.67 -10.12
C ALA A 224 -56.65 24.48 -10.31
N ASN A 225 -55.34 24.62 -10.05
CA ASN A 225 -54.44 23.46 -10.15
C ASN A 225 -53.25 23.48 -9.17
N LEU A 226 -53.55 23.46 -7.87
CA LEU A 226 -52.53 23.38 -6.81
C LEU A 226 -52.83 22.31 -5.72
N ASN A 227 -53.82 21.43 -5.91
CA ASN A 227 -54.24 20.50 -4.84
C ASN A 227 -54.20 18.99 -5.18
N GLN A 228 -53.48 18.57 -6.23
CA GLN A 228 -53.21 17.15 -6.47
C GLN A 228 -51.74 16.91 -6.86
N GLN A 229 -50.83 17.10 -5.92
CA GLN A 229 -49.52 16.43 -5.95
C GLN A 229 -48.88 16.39 -4.55
N MET A 230 -49.57 15.75 -3.60
CA MET A 230 -48.94 15.22 -2.38
C MET A 230 -49.34 13.75 -2.22
N SER A 231 -48.66 12.87 -2.94
CA SER A 231 -48.34 11.52 -2.48
C SER A 231 -47.33 10.91 -3.44
N ASN A 232 -46.04 11.03 -3.12
CA ASN A 232 -44.98 10.05 -3.37
C ASN A 232 -43.61 10.74 -3.29
N GLN A 233 -43.01 10.72 -2.11
CA GLN A 233 -41.57 10.87 -1.94
C GLN A 233 -41.07 9.82 -0.95
N PRO A 234 -40.01 9.05 -1.26
CA PRO A 234 -39.44 8.08 -0.32
C PRO A 234 -38.70 8.79 0.82
N GLN A 235 -38.85 8.25 2.03
CA GLN A 235 -38.27 8.72 3.29
C GLN A 235 -36.74 8.88 3.20
N ARG A 236 -36.26 10.11 3.42
CA ARG A 236 -34.87 10.37 3.78
C ARG A 236 -34.80 10.55 5.30
N SER A 237 -34.02 9.68 5.94
CA SER A 237 -33.81 9.63 7.38
C SER A 237 -33.22 10.95 7.90
N GLN A 238 -33.89 11.53 8.89
CA GLN A 238 -33.39 12.68 9.66
C GLN A 238 -32.16 12.25 10.47
N VAL A 239 -31.07 12.99 10.34
CA VAL A 239 -29.93 12.95 11.27
C VAL A 239 -30.08 14.10 12.29
N PRO A 240 -29.81 13.86 13.58
CA PRO A 240 -30.03 14.86 14.62
C PRO A 240 -28.99 15.98 14.57
N SER A 241 -29.46 17.22 14.77
CA SER A 241 -28.62 18.42 14.83
C SER A 241 -27.74 18.42 16.07
N LEU A 242 -26.43 18.21 15.90
CA LEU A 242 -25.43 18.43 16.94
C LEU A 242 -25.03 19.91 16.96
N ARG A 243 -25.40 20.60 18.03
CA ARG A 243 -25.03 22.00 18.32
C ARG A 243 -23.58 22.04 18.81
N ILE A 244 -22.64 22.39 17.93
CA ILE A 244 -21.25 22.63 18.33
C ILE A 244 -21.19 23.96 19.09
N LYS A 245 -20.86 23.91 20.39
CA LYS A 245 -20.42 25.08 21.16
C LYS A 245 -18.91 25.23 20.95
N THR A 246 -18.49 26.26 20.23
CA THR A 246 -17.09 26.67 20.18
C THR A 246 -16.73 27.37 21.49
N VAL A 247 -15.79 26.81 22.26
CA VAL A 247 -15.12 27.52 23.35
C VAL A 247 -13.83 28.08 22.78
N SER A 248 -13.79 29.39 22.59
CA SER A 248 -12.59 30.15 22.27
C SER A 248 -11.66 30.15 23.49
N LYS A 249 -10.51 29.47 23.40
CA LYS A 249 -9.42 29.64 24.36
C LYS A 249 -8.46 30.70 23.84
N ALA A 250 -8.30 31.75 24.65
CA ALA A 250 -7.38 32.85 24.42
C ALA A 250 -5.93 32.39 24.52
N ASN A 251 -5.12 32.97 23.64
CA ASN A 251 -3.68 32.81 23.55
C ASN A 251 -3.01 33.50 24.76
N ARG A 252 -2.20 32.76 25.52
CA ARG A 252 -1.16 33.33 26.39
C ARG A 252 -0.08 32.30 26.70
#